data_AF-A0A0L0GAZ6-F1
#
_entry.id   AF-A0A0L0GAZ6-F1
#
_cell.length_a   1.000
_cell.length_b   1.000
_cell.length_c   1.000
_cell.angle_alpha   90.00
_cell.angle_beta   90.00
_cell.angle_gamma   90.00
#
_symmetry.space_group_name_H-M   'P 1'
#
loop_
_entity.id
_entity.type
_entity.pdbx_description
1 polymer ?
#
loop_
_entity_poly.entity_id
_entity_poly.type
_entity_poly.pdbx_seq_one_letter_code
_entity_poly.pdbx_strand_id
1 'polypeptide(L)'
;MLLFCPICSNAVVVEAGDGSSNRFVCNTCPYQHTIGRIYGAKRYTIMKQMDDVLGGEEAWEFAPVTMTTCPKCHCREAFFRQMQTRSADEPMTTFYKCKNFKDCGNVWRGD
;
A
#
# COMPACT_ATOMS: atom_id res chain seq x y z
N MET A 1 -6.02 13.27 -16.75
CA MET A 1 -5.76 13.69 -18.15
C MET A 1 -5.28 15.12 -18.08
N LEU A 2 -4.19 15.46 -18.75
CA LEU A 2 -3.69 16.83 -18.80
C LEU A 2 -4.11 17.45 -20.13
N LEU A 3 -4.58 18.70 -20.09
CA LEU A 3 -4.95 19.49 -21.26
C LEU A 3 -3.99 20.67 -21.35
N PHE A 4 -3.61 21.04 -22.58
CA PHE A 4 -2.64 22.10 -22.84
C PHE A 4 -3.26 23.21 -23.68
N CYS A 5 -2.80 24.44 -23.43
CA CYS A 5 -3.21 25.61 -24.20
C CYS A 5 -2.58 25.55 -25.60
N PRO A 6 -3.35 25.81 -26.69
CA PRO A 6 -2.81 25.78 -28.06
C PRO A 6 -1.85 26.93 -28.39
N ILE A 7 -1.81 27.98 -27.57
CA ILE A 7 -1.03 29.21 -27.85
C ILE A 7 0.34 29.16 -27.16
N CYS A 8 0.38 28.79 -25.89
CA CYS A 8 1.61 28.82 -25.08
C CYS A 8 2.04 27.44 -24.55
N SER A 9 1.36 26.37 -24.96
CA SER A 9 1.64 24.97 -24.57
C SER A 9 1.69 24.69 -23.07
N ASN A 10 1.17 25.60 -22.26
CA ASN A 10 1.11 25.46 -20.81
C ASN A 10 -0.12 24.64 -20.40
N ALA A 11 -0.05 23.97 -19.26
CA ALA A 11 -1.18 23.22 -18.72
C ALA A 11 -2.32 24.17 -18.35
N VAL A 12 -3.54 23.87 -18.81
CA VAL A 12 -4.72 24.67 -18.46
C VAL A 12 -5.32 24.22 -17.13
N VAL A 13 -5.85 25.17 -16.38
CA VAL A 13 -6.50 24.96 -15.09
C VAL A 13 -8.01 25.10 -15.26
N VAL A 14 -8.79 24.44 -14.41
CA VAL A 14 -10.24 24.57 -14.38
C VAL A 14 -10.63 25.66 -13.39
N GLU A 15 -11.40 26.65 -13.86
CA GLU A 15 -12.02 27.68 -13.03
C GLU A 15 -13.55 27.65 -13.14
N ALA A 16 -14.22 28.13 -12.10
CA ALA A 16 -15.65 28.38 -12.13
C ALA A 16 -15.95 29.62 -13.01
N GLY A 17 -16.86 29.46 -13.97
CA GLY A 17 -17.38 30.57 -14.77
C GLY A 17 -18.38 31.42 -13.98
N ASP A 18 -18.69 32.63 -14.48
CA ASP A 18 -19.81 33.44 -13.96
C ASP A 18 -21.20 32.83 -14.26
N GLY A 19 -21.24 31.72 -15.00
CA GLY A 19 -22.43 30.90 -15.23
C GLY A 19 -22.28 29.48 -14.65
N SER A 20 -23.31 28.65 -14.83
CA SER A 20 -23.35 27.25 -14.36
C SER A 20 -22.35 26.29 -15.04
N SER A 21 -21.45 26.81 -15.87
CA SER A 21 -20.46 26.04 -16.63
C SER A 21 -19.04 26.40 -16.23
N ASN A 22 -18.24 25.37 -15.94
CA ASN A 22 -16.80 25.51 -15.70
C ASN A 22 -16.06 25.91 -16.99
N ARG A 23 -14.91 26.58 -16.85
CA ARG A 23 -14.03 27.00 -17.96
C ARG A 23 -12.60 26.51 -17.75
N PHE A 24 -11.91 26.18 -18.84
CA PHE A 24 -10.46 26.00 -18.88
C PHE A 24 -9.80 27.35 -19.11
N VAL A 25 -8.87 27.72 -18.24
CA VAL A 25 -8.13 28.97 -18.29
C VAL A 25 -6.64 28.67 -18.30
N CYS A 26 -5.89 29.45 -19.08
CA CYS A 26 -4.43 29.42 -19.02
C CYS A 26 -3.92 30.52 -18.09
N ASN A 27 -2.97 30.20 -17.21
CA ASN A 27 -2.41 31.17 -16.27
C ASN A 27 -1.42 32.16 -16.93
N THR A 28 -0.90 31.81 -18.11
CA THR A 28 0.14 32.58 -18.80
C THR A 28 -0.36 33.37 -20.01
N CYS A 29 -1.56 33.09 -20.51
CA CYS A 29 -2.13 33.76 -21.68
C CYS A 29 -3.65 33.92 -21.53
N PRO A 30 -4.30 34.85 -22.25
CA PRO A 30 -5.74 35.11 -22.11
C PRO A 30 -6.64 34.02 -22.71
N TYR A 31 -6.11 32.82 -22.94
CA TYR A 31 -6.87 31.69 -23.47
C TYR A 31 -7.92 31.23 -22.46
N GLN A 32 -9.18 31.22 -22.89
CA GLN A 32 -10.33 30.75 -22.13
C GLN A 32 -11.19 29.84 -23.01
N HIS A 33 -11.64 28.72 -22.46
CA HIS A 33 -12.50 27.77 -23.17
C HIS A 33 -13.56 27.19 -22.24
N THR A 34 -14.84 27.29 -22.59
CA THR A 34 -15.95 26.77 -21.78
C THR A 34 -16.08 25.25 -21.89
N ILE A 35 -16.44 24.58 -20.79
CA ILE A 35 -16.57 23.12 -20.73
C ILE A 35 -17.98 22.72 -21.19
N GLY A 36 -18.12 22.36 -22.47
CA GLY A 36 -19.40 21.91 -23.05
C GLY A 36 -19.64 20.40 -23.01
N ARG A 37 -18.65 19.59 -22.64
CA ARG A 37 -18.73 18.12 -22.59
C ARG A 37 -18.17 17.58 -21.29
N ILE A 38 -18.59 16.38 -20.91
CA ILE A 38 -18.09 15.68 -19.73
C ILE A 38 -16.67 15.16 -20.04
N TYR A 39 -15.69 15.59 -19.24
CA TYR A 39 -14.32 15.09 -19.30
C TYR A 39 -14.09 14.13 -18.14
N GLY A 40 -13.90 12.84 -18.43
CA GLY A 40 -13.63 11.82 -17.42
C GLY A 40 -12.59 10.82 -17.91
N ALA A 41 -11.58 10.55 -17.09
CA ALA A 41 -10.62 9.47 -17.33
C ALA A 41 -10.67 8.51 -16.14
N LYS A 42 -11.14 7.28 -16.37
CA LYS A 42 -11.11 6.23 -15.35
C LYS A 42 -9.68 5.72 -15.23
N ARG A 43 -9.12 5.73 -14.03
CA ARG A 43 -7.90 5.01 -13.70
C ARG A 43 -8.30 3.77 -12.91
N TYR A 44 -8.01 2.59 -13.45
CA TYR A 44 -8.16 1.35 -12.70
C TYR A 44 -6.92 1.20 -11.83
N THR A 45 -7.09 1.31 -10.52
CA THR A 45 -6.01 1.02 -9.57
C THR A 45 -5.87 -0.49 -9.47
N ILE A 46 -4.67 -1.00 -9.72
CA ILE A 46 -4.31 -2.34 -9.27
C ILE A 46 -4.11 -2.29 -7.75
N MET A 47 -4.66 -3.27 -7.03
CA MET A 47 -4.37 -3.40 -5.61
C MET A 47 -2.90 -3.76 -5.45
N LYS A 48 -2.22 -3.08 -4.53
CA LYS A 48 -0.87 -3.50 -4.14
C LYS A 48 -0.99 -4.90 -3.53
N GLN A 49 -0.16 -5.83 -3.98
CA GLN A 49 0.00 -7.11 -3.27
C GLN A 49 0.42 -6.79 -1.84
N MET A 50 -0.25 -7.39 -0.86
CA MET A 50 0.14 -7.25 0.54
C MET A 50 1.48 -7.97 0.68
N ASP A 51 2.56 -7.20 0.78
CA ASP A 51 3.86 -7.76 1.11
C ASP A 51 3.73 -8.43 2.48
N ASP A 52 4.22 -9.67 2.59
CA ASP A 52 4.17 -10.43 3.82
C ASP A 52 4.98 -9.65 4.88
N VAL A 53 4.29 -9.04 5.85
CA VAL A 53 4.85 -8.06 6.80
C VAL A 53 6.00 -8.65 7.62
N LEU A 54 6.06 -9.99 7.71
CA LEU A 54 7.07 -10.73 8.46
C LEU A 54 8.20 -11.27 7.58
N GLY A 55 8.21 -10.94 6.28
CA GLY A 55 9.13 -11.46 5.29
C GLY A 55 8.79 -12.90 4.88
N GLY A 56 9.07 -13.22 3.61
CA GLY A 56 8.85 -14.55 3.05
C GLY A 56 9.73 -15.63 3.70
N GLU A 57 9.94 -16.76 3.01
CA GLU A 57 10.70 -17.89 3.56
C GLU A 57 12.14 -17.52 3.97
N GLU A 58 12.81 -16.67 3.18
CA GLU A 58 14.17 -16.19 3.43
C GLU A 58 14.34 -15.44 4.76
N ALA A 59 13.30 -14.73 5.21
CA ALA A 59 13.37 -13.94 6.45
C ALA A 59 13.46 -14.80 7.72
N TRP A 60 13.17 -16.10 7.61
CA TRP A 60 13.14 -17.03 8.73
C TRP A 60 14.29 -18.04 8.71
N GLU A 61 15.13 -18.05 7.67
CA GLU A 61 16.22 -19.02 7.51
C GLU A 61 17.24 -18.95 8.66
N PHE A 62 17.52 -17.73 9.14
CA PHE A 62 18.45 -17.47 10.25
C PHE A 62 17.74 -17.15 11.57
N ALA A 63 16.43 -17.36 11.64
CA ALA A 63 15.68 -17.09 12.86
C ALA A 63 16.06 -18.11 13.95
N PRO A 64 16.15 -17.67 15.22
CA PRO A 64 16.38 -18.59 16.32
C PRO A 64 15.17 -19.52 16.53
N VAL A 65 15.44 -20.75 16.98
CA VAL A 65 14.43 -21.78 17.24
C VAL A 65 14.08 -21.81 18.73
N THR A 66 12.78 -21.96 19.04
CA THR A 66 12.27 -22.14 20.40
C THR A 66 11.35 -23.36 20.48
N MET A 67 11.28 -23.95 21.67
CA MET A 67 10.35 -25.04 21.99
C MET A 67 8.94 -24.48 22.22
N THR A 68 8.16 -24.33 21.15
CA THR A 68 6.75 -23.91 21.20
C THR A 68 5.92 -24.79 20.30
N THR A 69 4.80 -25.26 20.81
CA THR A 69 3.90 -26.17 20.08
C THR A 69 3.09 -25.39 19.05
N CYS A 70 3.19 -25.77 17.77
CA CYS A 70 2.39 -25.17 16.73
C CYS A 70 0.89 -25.52 16.92
N PRO A 71 -0.03 -24.54 16.86
CA PRO A 71 -1.46 -24.79 17.07
C PRO A 71 -2.11 -25.64 15.97
N LYS A 72 -1.47 -25.78 14.80
CA LYS A 72 -2.03 -26.48 13.63
C LYS A 72 -1.49 -27.91 13.47
N CYS A 73 -0.18 -28.09 13.56
CA CYS A 73 0.47 -29.39 13.34
C CYS A 73 1.07 -30.03 14.61
N HIS A 74 0.95 -29.36 15.76
CA HIS A 74 1.47 -29.82 17.05
C HIS A 74 2.97 -30.17 17.09
N CYS A 75 3.75 -29.68 16.11
CA CYS A 75 5.20 -29.74 16.17
C CYS A 75 5.71 -28.93 17.36
N ARG A 76 6.70 -29.44 18.10
CA ARG A 76 7.23 -28.82 19.33
C ARG A 76 8.27 -27.73 19.09
N GLU A 77 8.66 -27.50 17.83
CA GLU A 77 9.70 -26.54 17.46
C GLU A 77 9.13 -25.49 16.50
N ALA A 78 9.41 -24.22 16.81
CA ALA A 78 9.04 -23.08 16.00
C ALA A 78 10.20 -22.09 15.93
N PHE A 79 10.35 -21.41 14.79
CA PHE A 79 11.18 -20.22 14.70
C PHE A 79 10.47 -19.08 15.42
N PHE A 80 11.21 -18.20 16.09
CA PHE A 80 10.65 -17.02 16.70
C PHE A 80 11.37 -15.75 16.27
N ARG A 81 10.63 -14.65 16.19
CA ARG A 81 11.16 -13.32 15.94
C ARG A 81 10.41 -12.32 16.83
N GLN A 82 11.16 -11.43 17.47
CA GLN A 82 10.59 -10.34 18.24
C GLN A 82 10.58 -9.08 17.39
N MET A 83 9.44 -8.41 17.36
CA MET A 83 9.27 -7.16 16.63
C MET A 83 8.46 -6.18 17.47
N GLN A 84 8.91 -4.94 17.49
CA GLN A 84 8.16 -3.85 18.09
C GLN A 84 7.07 -3.43 17.12
N THR A 85 5.82 -3.68 17.49
CA THR A 85 4.64 -3.35 16.66
C THR A 85 3.99 -2.02 17.07
N ARG A 86 4.37 -1.48 18.23
CA ARG A 86 3.81 -0.27 18.86
C ARG A 86 4.94 0.60 19.42
N SER A 87 4.58 1.67 20.14
CA SER A 87 5.54 2.59 20.77
C SER A 87 6.60 1.88 21.61
N ALA A 88 7.72 2.56 21.83
CA ALA A 88 8.88 2.01 22.55
C ALA A 88 8.58 1.60 24.00
N ASP A 89 7.51 2.13 24.57
CA ASP A 89 7.10 1.89 25.96
C ASP A 89 6.36 0.54 26.15
N GLU A 90 5.94 -0.12 25.07
CA GLU A 90 5.31 -1.45 25.14
C GLU A 90 6.33 -2.58 24.92
N PRO A 91 6.17 -3.75 25.59
CA PRO A 91 7.05 -4.89 25.39
C PRO A 91 7.00 -5.39 23.94
N MET A 92 8.12 -5.93 23.47
CA MET A 92 8.23 -6.46 22.11
C MET A 92 7.24 -7.61 21.88
N THR A 93 6.55 -7.60 20.74
CA THR A 93 5.65 -8.70 20.35
C THR A 93 6.46 -9.85 19.77
N THR A 94 6.25 -11.07 20.25
CA THR A 94 6.90 -12.26 19.70
C THR A 94 6.01 -12.89 18.63
N PHE A 95 6.60 -13.20 17.48
CA PHE A 95 5.97 -13.95 16.39
C PHE A 95 6.65 -15.29 16.24
N TYR A 96 5.85 -16.33 16.00
CA TYR A 96 6.32 -17.69 15.79
C TYR A 96 5.97 -18.17 14.39
N LYS A 97 6.86 -18.95 13.78
CA LYS A 97 6.64 -19.65 12.52
C LYS A 97 6.97 -21.13 12.69
N CYS A 98 6.07 -22.00 12.23
CA CYS A 98 6.27 -23.44 12.35
C CYS A 98 7.53 -23.89 11.59
N LYS A 99 8.37 -24.71 12.23
CA LYS A 99 9.57 -25.27 11.60
C LYS A 99 9.25 -26.27 10.47
N ASN A 100 8.07 -26.89 10.52
CA ASN A 100 7.60 -27.71 9.40
C ASN A 100 7.03 -26.83 8.28
N PHE A 101 7.92 -26.28 7.45
CA PHE A 101 7.55 -25.42 6.32
C PHE A 101 6.80 -26.16 5.22
N LYS A 102 7.11 -27.45 4.99
CA LYS A 102 6.52 -28.21 3.88
C LYS A 102 5.05 -28.54 4.09
N ASP A 103 4.64 -28.85 5.32
CA ASP A 103 3.25 -29.25 5.60
C ASP A 103 2.41 -28.17 6.31
N CYS A 104 3.04 -27.20 6.98
CA CYS A 104 2.31 -26.26 7.84
C CYS A 104 2.65 -24.80 7.54
N GLY A 105 3.91 -24.39 7.74
CA GLY A 105 4.35 -23.01 7.54
C GLY A 105 3.58 -21.94 8.34
N ASN A 106 2.72 -22.34 9.29
CA ASN A 106 1.82 -21.42 9.97
C ASN A 106 2.59 -20.38 10.78
N VAL A 107 2.14 -19.13 10.71
CA VAL A 107 2.68 -18.01 11.48
C VAL A 107 1.64 -17.57 12.49
N TRP A 108 2.03 -17.42 13.76
CA TRP A 108 1.13 -16.97 14.81
C TRP A 108 1.83 -15.99 15.76
N ARG A 109 1.04 -15.19 16.45
CA ARG A 109 1.52 -14.27 17.49
C ARG A 109 1.63 -15.02 18.82
N GLY A 110 2.73 -14.83 19.53
CA GLY A 110 2.87 -15.19 20.93
C GLY A 110 2.18 -14.17 21.82
N ASP A 111 1.42 -14.66 22.79
CA ASP A 111 0.84 -13.83 23.86
C ASP A 111 1.92 -13.19 24.75
#